data_AF-A0A0D9WGJ1-F1
#
_entry.id   AF-A0A0D9WGJ1-F1
#
_cell.length_a   1.000
_cell.length_b   1.000
_cell.length_c   1.000
_cell.angle_alpha   90.00
_cell.angle_beta   90.00
_cell.angle_gamma   90.00
#
_symmetry.space_group_name_H-M   'P 1'
#
loop_
_entity.id
_entity.type
_entity.pdbx_description
1 polymer ?
#
loop_
_entity_poly.entity_id
_entity_poly.type
_entity_poly.pdbx_seq_one_letter_code
_entity_poly.pdbx_strand_id
1 'polypeptide(L)'
;MAPAMFLRLLLLVVLAVVRPCAAADAGAADDGSIVELWPMPTSASKGGQTLHVSKDLKMTAVGSKYADGKAILKDAFQRMVTLIELNHVINGTYQGLPMLAGLNVVVHLPGDELNFGVDESYNLSVPATGNPIYAQIEAQTVFGALHAFEVAGLPHHALNNGLEAELQRKL
;
A
#
# COMPACT_ATOMS: atom_id res chain seq x y z
N MET A 1 -2.70 1.41 78.18
CA MET A 1 -1.30 1.87 78.12
C MET A 1 -0.68 1.24 76.87
N ALA A 2 -0.69 1.98 75.74
CA ALA A 2 0.24 1.78 74.62
C ALA A 2 1.58 2.45 75.01
N PRO A 3 2.72 2.35 74.28
CA PRO A 3 2.86 2.07 72.84
C PRO A 3 4.15 1.35 72.37
N ALA A 4 4.33 1.32 71.05
CA ALA A 4 5.59 1.41 70.31
C ALA A 4 6.41 0.13 70.05
N MET A 5 6.19 -0.46 68.87
CA MET A 5 7.17 -1.28 68.13
C MET A 5 7.09 -0.93 66.64
N PHE A 6 7.34 0.34 66.32
CA PHE A 6 7.89 0.72 65.01
C PHE A 6 9.41 0.81 65.20
N LEU A 7 10.17 0.47 64.15
CA LEU A 7 11.63 0.61 64.04
C LEU A 7 12.48 -0.60 64.45
N ARG A 8 12.39 -1.69 63.67
CA ARG A 8 13.58 -2.50 63.34
C ARG A 8 13.81 -2.46 61.84
N LEU A 9 14.21 -1.26 61.43
CA LEU A 9 14.77 -0.91 60.15
C LEU A 9 16.20 -1.48 60.05
N LEU A 10 16.55 -1.97 58.85
CA LEU A 10 17.92 -2.12 58.32
C LEU A 10 18.92 -2.96 59.13
N LEU A 11 19.09 -4.23 58.75
CA LEU A 11 20.39 -4.82 58.35
C LEU A 11 20.18 -6.30 57.96
N LEU A 12 21.05 -6.84 57.11
CA LEU A 12 21.07 -8.19 56.52
C LEU A 12 20.49 -8.22 55.09
N VAL A 13 21.23 -7.65 54.13
CA VAL A 13 22.25 -8.35 53.32
C VAL A 13 21.55 -9.27 52.30
N VAL A 14 21.19 -8.71 51.14
CA VAL A 14 21.96 -8.91 49.89
C VAL A 14 22.22 -10.41 49.64
N LEU A 15 21.17 -11.14 49.25
CA LEU A 15 21.34 -12.30 48.39
C LEU A 15 20.87 -11.93 46.99
N ALA A 16 21.84 -11.93 46.08
CA ALA A 16 21.69 -11.75 44.65
C ALA A 16 20.67 -12.75 44.09
N VAL A 17 19.45 -12.28 43.82
CA VAL A 17 18.63 -12.91 42.79
C VAL A 17 19.14 -12.34 41.48
N VAL A 18 20.00 -13.14 40.85
CA VAL A 18 20.37 -13.05 39.44
C VAL A 18 19.06 -12.92 38.67
N ARG A 19 18.68 -11.68 38.35
CA ARG A 19 17.69 -11.43 37.31
C ARG A 19 18.39 -11.82 36.01
N PRO A 20 17.89 -12.83 35.28
CA PRO A 20 18.37 -13.06 33.93
C PRO A 20 18.14 -11.75 33.19
N CYS A 21 19.22 -11.11 32.73
CA CYS A 21 19.13 -10.31 31.54
C CYS A 21 18.55 -11.24 30.48
N ALA A 22 17.25 -11.13 30.23
CA ALA A 22 16.73 -11.47 28.93
C ALA A 22 17.43 -10.51 27.98
N ALA A 23 18.60 -10.96 27.51
CA ALA A 23 19.28 -10.39 26.38
C ALA A 23 18.28 -10.32 25.24
N ALA A 24 18.35 -9.20 24.52
CA ALA A 24 17.70 -9.00 23.25
C ALA A 24 17.75 -10.27 22.40
N ASP A 25 16.59 -10.79 22.06
CA ASP A 25 16.37 -11.77 21.01
C ASP A 25 14.92 -11.54 20.54
N ALA A 26 14.61 -11.35 19.27
CA ALA A 26 15.40 -11.22 18.07
C ALA A 26 14.87 -9.97 17.37
N GLY A 27 15.69 -9.36 16.51
CA GLY A 27 15.30 -8.19 15.73
C GLY A 27 13.89 -8.33 15.18
N ALA A 28 13.05 -7.31 15.43
CA ALA A 28 12.09 -6.93 14.42
C ALA A 28 12.95 -6.73 13.18
N ALA A 29 12.94 -7.71 12.29
CA ALA A 29 13.43 -7.52 10.95
C ALA A 29 12.62 -6.32 10.44
N ASP A 30 13.26 -5.16 10.43
CA ASP A 30 13.37 -4.38 9.21
C ASP A 30 13.73 -5.38 8.11
N ASP A 31 12.72 -6.13 7.66
CA ASP A 31 12.77 -6.72 6.34
C ASP A 31 12.67 -5.51 5.44
N GLY A 32 13.84 -4.94 5.15
CA GLY A 32 14.06 -3.91 4.16
C GLY A 32 13.65 -4.45 2.81
N SER A 33 12.36 -4.75 2.65
CA SER A 33 11.74 -5.08 1.39
C SER A 33 11.72 -3.77 0.63
N ILE A 34 12.83 -3.49 -0.03
CA ILE A 34 12.98 -2.32 -0.89
C ILE A 34 11.80 -2.36 -1.85
N VAL A 35 11.00 -1.30 -1.82
CA VAL A 35 9.91 -1.12 -2.76
C VAL A 35 10.56 -0.77 -4.09
N GLU A 36 10.71 -1.76 -4.97
CA GLU A 36 11.38 -1.62 -6.28
C GLU A 36 10.51 -0.85 -7.30
N LEU A 37 10.10 0.37 -6.97
CA LEU A 37 9.30 1.22 -7.85
C LEU A 37 10.19 2.12 -8.72
N TRP A 38 9.80 2.24 -9.99
CA TRP A 38 10.45 3.16 -10.92
C TRP A 38 9.43 3.89 -11.80
N PRO A 39 9.44 5.24 -11.87
CA PRO A 39 10.19 6.12 -10.97
C PRO A 39 9.72 5.92 -9.53
N MET A 40 10.63 6.09 -8.57
CA MET A 40 10.27 6.00 -7.15
C MET A 40 9.27 7.14 -6.83
N PRO A 41 8.09 6.82 -6.28
CA PRO A 41 7.15 7.84 -5.81
C PRO A 41 7.78 8.71 -4.72
N THR A 42 7.17 9.86 -4.46
CA THR A 42 7.63 10.77 -3.38
C THR A 42 7.57 10.10 -2.02
N SER A 43 6.54 9.29 -1.78
CA SER A 43 6.46 8.40 -0.62
C SER A 43 5.94 7.04 -1.07
N ALA A 44 6.51 5.97 -0.52
CA ALA A 44 6.05 4.61 -0.77
C ALA A 44 6.19 3.77 0.50
N SER A 45 5.18 2.97 0.82
CA SER A 45 5.22 1.96 1.85
C SER A 45 4.57 0.67 1.35
N LYS A 46 5.02 -0.47 1.85
CA LYS A 46 4.54 -1.80 1.46
C LYS A 46 4.21 -2.57 2.73
N GLY A 47 3.07 -3.27 2.74
CA GLY A 47 2.75 -4.19 3.83
C GLY A 47 3.34 -5.59 3.63
N GLY A 48 3.25 -6.42 4.67
CA GLY A 48 3.90 -7.73 4.76
C GLY A 48 3.16 -8.90 4.10
N GLN A 49 2.08 -8.66 3.35
CA GLN A 49 1.30 -9.71 2.69
C GLN A 49 1.17 -9.45 1.19
N THR A 50 1.37 -10.48 0.40
CA THR A 50 1.22 -10.46 -1.05
C THR A 50 -0.21 -10.80 -1.47
N LEU A 51 -0.81 -10.00 -2.36
CA LEU A 51 -2.08 -10.31 -3.00
C LEU A 51 -1.89 -10.99 -4.34
N HIS A 52 -2.86 -11.83 -4.68
CA HIS A 52 -3.01 -12.34 -6.05
C HIS A 52 -3.87 -11.41 -6.89
N VAL A 53 -3.52 -11.23 -8.15
CA VAL A 53 -4.31 -10.42 -9.09
C VAL A 53 -5.32 -11.32 -9.79
N SER A 54 -6.60 -10.92 -9.80
CA SER A 54 -7.67 -11.62 -10.53
C SER A 54 -7.40 -11.60 -12.04
N LYS A 55 -7.71 -12.71 -12.73
CA LYS A 55 -7.71 -12.74 -14.21
C LYS A 55 -8.73 -11.76 -14.80
N ASP A 56 -9.85 -11.59 -14.10
CA ASP A 56 -10.92 -10.68 -14.48
C ASP A 56 -10.75 -9.35 -13.75
N LEU A 57 -9.58 -8.72 -13.84
CA LEU A 57 -9.32 -7.42 -13.20
C LEU A 57 -10.29 -6.38 -13.77
N LYS A 58 -10.98 -5.63 -12.90
CA LYS A 58 -11.97 -4.62 -13.29
C LYS A 58 -11.54 -3.22 -12.88
N MET A 59 -11.89 -2.23 -13.69
CA MET A 59 -11.80 -0.82 -13.33
C MET A 59 -13.20 -0.28 -13.00
N THR A 60 -13.32 0.47 -11.91
CA THR A 60 -14.48 1.29 -11.57
C THR A 60 -14.06 2.75 -11.44
N ALA A 61 -15.01 3.67 -11.65
CA ALA A 61 -14.79 5.11 -11.48
C ALA A 61 -15.84 5.71 -10.53
N VAL A 62 -16.25 4.95 -9.51
CA VAL A 62 -17.32 5.36 -8.60
C VAL A 62 -16.83 6.53 -7.76
N GLY A 63 -17.56 7.65 -7.79
CA GLY A 63 -17.19 8.88 -7.09
C GLY A 63 -16.28 9.82 -7.91
N SER A 64 -15.86 9.40 -9.10
CA SER A 64 -15.10 10.25 -10.02
C SER A 64 -15.98 11.34 -10.64
N LYS A 65 -15.42 12.54 -10.83
CA LYS A 65 -16.03 13.63 -11.60
C LYS A 65 -15.60 13.62 -13.06
N TYR A 66 -14.64 12.78 -13.43
CA TYR A 66 -14.18 12.61 -14.80
C TYR A 66 -15.04 11.58 -15.54
N ALA A 67 -15.68 11.99 -16.63
CA ALA A 67 -16.63 11.16 -17.38
C ALA A 67 -15.99 10.16 -18.36
N ASP A 68 -14.67 10.25 -18.56
CA ASP A 68 -13.89 9.41 -19.50
C ASP A 68 -14.46 9.35 -20.94
N GLY A 69 -15.03 10.47 -21.43
CA GLY A 69 -15.65 10.53 -22.76
C GLY A 69 -14.67 10.28 -23.92
N LYS A 70 -13.37 10.52 -23.69
CA LYS A 70 -12.28 10.24 -24.64
C LYS A 70 -11.65 8.85 -24.44
N ALA A 71 -12.18 8.03 -23.54
CA ALA A 71 -11.68 6.70 -23.18
C ALA A 71 -10.21 6.67 -22.70
N ILE A 72 -9.71 7.77 -22.12
CA ILE A 72 -8.32 7.88 -21.66
C ILE A 72 -8.05 6.88 -20.52
N LEU A 73 -8.92 6.83 -19.50
CA LEU A 73 -8.76 5.91 -18.38
C LEU A 73 -9.00 4.47 -18.82
N LYS A 74 -10.02 4.24 -19.64
CA LYS A 74 -10.33 2.92 -20.19
C LYS A 74 -9.15 2.34 -20.99
N ASP A 75 -8.58 3.11 -21.91
CA ASP A 75 -7.47 2.65 -22.76
C ASP A 75 -6.20 2.42 -21.94
N ALA A 76 -5.91 3.31 -20.98
CA ALA A 76 -4.76 3.16 -20.09
C ALA A 76 -4.87 1.91 -19.21
N PHE A 77 -6.05 1.66 -18.64
CA PHE A 77 -6.32 0.46 -17.87
C PHE A 77 -6.11 -0.81 -18.70
N GLN A 78 -6.60 -0.85 -19.93
CA GLN A 78 -6.40 -1.99 -20.83
C GLN A 78 -4.92 -2.24 -21.15
N ARG A 79 -4.14 -1.17 -21.36
CA ARG A 79 -2.68 -1.30 -21.55
C ARG A 79 -1.99 -1.84 -20.30
N MET A 80 -2.35 -1.34 -19.12
CA MET A 80 -1.81 -1.84 -17.84
C MET A 80 -2.12 -3.32 -17.65
N VAL A 81 -3.37 -3.75 -17.88
CA VAL A 81 -3.74 -5.18 -17.84
C VAL A 81 -2.87 -5.98 -18.81
N THR A 82 -2.73 -5.52 -20.06
CA THR A 82 -1.90 -6.18 -21.07
C THR A 82 -0.45 -6.36 -20.60
N LEU A 83 0.14 -5.35 -19.93
CA LEU A 83 1.50 -5.43 -19.37
C LEU A 83 1.61 -6.43 -18.22
N ILE A 84 0.58 -6.52 -17.37
CA ILE A 84 0.52 -7.49 -16.28
C ILE A 84 0.47 -8.92 -16.87
N GLU A 85 -0.38 -9.14 -17.88
CA GLU A 85 -0.55 -10.44 -18.53
C GLU A 85 0.69 -10.90 -19.30
N LEU A 86 1.40 -10.00 -19.99
CA LEU A 86 2.63 -10.32 -20.72
C LEU A 86 3.73 -10.88 -19.82
N ASN A 87 3.78 -10.45 -18.56
CA ASN A 87 4.85 -10.79 -17.63
C ASN A 87 4.49 -11.91 -16.64
N HIS A 88 3.24 -12.35 -16.59
CA HIS A 88 2.77 -13.38 -15.67
C HIS A 88 2.16 -14.58 -16.41
N VAL A 89 2.66 -15.79 -16.14
CA VAL A 89 1.94 -17.02 -16.52
C VAL A 89 0.71 -17.11 -15.64
N ILE A 90 -0.45 -16.71 -16.17
CA ILE A 90 -1.73 -16.71 -15.44
C ILE A 90 -2.28 -18.14 -15.32
N ASN A 91 -1.55 -19.03 -14.66
CA ASN A 91 -1.91 -20.43 -14.54
C ASN A 91 -1.71 -20.93 -13.10
N GLY A 92 -2.58 -20.46 -12.21
CA GLY A 92 -2.69 -20.95 -10.83
C GLY A 92 -4.15 -21.12 -10.42
N THR A 93 -4.42 -22.12 -9.59
CA THR A 93 -5.70 -22.31 -8.91
C THR A 93 -5.58 -21.64 -7.54
N TYR A 94 -6.19 -20.46 -7.38
CA TYR A 94 -6.03 -19.62 -6.20
C TYR A 94 -7.16 -19.86 -5.19
N GLN A 95 -7.18 -21.05 -4.58
CA GLN A 95 -8.16 -21.34 -3.52
C GLN A 95 -7.65 -20.82 -2.17
N GLY A 96 -8.30 -19.78 -1.63
CA GLY A 96 -8.15 -19.34 -0.24
C GLY A 96 -7.17 -18.19 0.03
N LEU A 97 -6.54 -17.61 -0.99
CA LEU A 97 -5.66 -16.44 -0.84
C LEU A 97 -6.39 -15.14 -1.17
N PRO A 98 -6.06 -14.01 -0.50
CA PRO A 98 -6.69 -12.73 -0.78
C PRO A 98 -6.38 -12.28 -2.21
N MET A 99 -7.43 -11.91 -2.95
CA MET A 99 -7.37 -11.62 -4.38
C MET A 99 -7.81 -10.17 -4.66
N LEU A 100 -6.96 -9.43 -5.35
CA LEU A 100 -7.27 -8.13 -5.91
C LEU A 100 -8.17 -8.30 -7.13
N ALA A 101 -9.41 -7.87 -7.01
CA ALA A 101 -10.41 -7.98 -8.06
C ALA A 101 -10.42 -6.78 -9.02
N GLY A 102 -9.88 -5.64 -8.61
CA GLY A 102 -9.91 -4.46 -9.44
C GLY A 102 -9.29 -3.21 -8.83
N LEU A 103 -9.45 -2.12 -9.57
CA LEU A 103 -9.03 -0.77 -9.24
C LEU A 103 -10.26 0.14 -9.26
N ASN A 104 -10.42 0.97 -8.23
CA ASN A 104 -11.36 2.07 -8.23
C ASN A 104 -10.61 3.38 -8.38
N VAL A 105 -10.94 4.14 -9.42
CA VAL A 105 -10.22 5.35 -9.82
C VAL A 105 -11.11 6.57 -9.63
N VAL A 106 -10.71 7.47 -8.75
CA VAL A 106 -11.44 8.70 -8.43
C VAL A 106 -10.63 9.88 -8.93
N VAL A 107 -11.16 10.57 -9.93
CA VAL A 107 -10.59 11.82 -10.45
C VAL A 107 -11.48 12.98 -10.03
N HIS A 108 -10.90 13.96 -9.34
CA HIS A 108 -11.69 15.04 -8.73
C HIS A 108 -12.03 16.19 -9.69
N LEU A 109 -11.27 16.38 -10.77
CA LEU A 109 -11.51 17.42 -11.78
C LEU A 109 -11.87 16.79 -13.14
N PRO A 110 -12.84 17.37 -13.87
CA PRO A 110 -13.31 16.81 -15.13
C PRO A 110 -12.42 17.12 -16.34
N GLY A 111 -11.40 17.99 -16.19
CA GLY A 111 -10.57 18.45 -17.29
C GLY A 111 -9.52 17.43 -17.73
N ASP A 112 -9.31 17.34 -19.04
CA ASP A 112 -8.30 16.49 -19.70
C ASP A 112 -7.43 17.25 -20.71
N GLU A 113 -7.36 18.57 -20.56
CA GLU A 113 -6.48 19.41 -21.36
C GLU A 113 -5.06 19.41 -20.76
N LEU A 114 -4.09 19.07 -21.61
CA LEU A 114 -2.69 19.06 -21.22
C LEU A 114 -2.12 20.48 -21.27
N ASN A 115 -1.75 21.01 -20.11
CA ASN A 115 -1.13 22.32 -19.95
C ASN A 115 0.10 22.20 -19.04
N PHE A 116 1.01 23.17 -19.13
CA PHE A 116 2.10 23.27 -18.15
C PHE A 116 1.53 23.52 -16.75
N GLY A 117 2.07 22.81 -15.75
CA GLY A 117 1.61 22.88 -14.37
C GLY A 117 0.29 22.18 -14.08
N VAL A 118 -0.13 21.27 -14.96
CA VAL A 118 -1.19 20.30 -14.65
C VAL A 118 -0.80 19.47 -13.43
N ASP A 119 -1.80 19.18 -12.60
CA ASP A 119 -1.61 18.36 -11.40
C ASP A 119 -1.53 16.87 -11.77
N GLU A 120 -0.32 16.33 -11.76
CA GLU A 120 0.03 14.92 -12.00
C GLU A 120 0.10 14.11 -10.70
N SER A 121 -0.32 14.67 -9.57
CA SER A 121 -0.28 13.96 -8.29
C SER A 121 -1.33 12.86 -8.19
N TYR A 122 -0.97 11.79 -7.49
CA TYR A 122 -1.86 10.68 -7.20
C TYR A 122 -1.58 10.09 -5.82
N ASN A 123 -2.59 9.41 -5.30
CA ASN A 123 -2.49 8.50 -4.19
C ASN A 123 -2.97 7.11 -4.65
N LEU A 124 -2.16 6.09 -4.39
CA LEU A 124 -2.48 4.68 -4.64
C LEU A 124 -2.45 3.95 -3.31
N SER A 125 -3.60 3.37 -2.91
CA SER A 125 -3.73 2.55 -1.71
C SER A 125 -4.28 1.17 -2.05
N VAL A 126 -3.69 0.13 -1.46
CA VAL A 126 -4.14 -1.26 -1.61
C VAL A 126 -4.64 -1.77 -0.25
N PRO A 127 -5.96 -1.90 -0.03
CA PRO A 127 -6.47 -2.27 1.28
C PRO A 127 -6.12 -3.72 1.64
N ALA A 128 -5.77 -3.95 2.91
CA ALA A 128 -5.35 -5.27 3.39
C ALA A 128 -6.48 -6.30 3.52
N THR A 129 -7.73 -5.83 3.56
CA THR A 129 -8.92 -6.65 3.77
C THR A 129 -10.05 -6.15 2.88
N GLY A 130 -10.91 -7.06 2.44
CA GLY A 130 -12.04 -6.76 1.55
C GLY A 130 -12.53 -8.02 0.86
N ASN A 131 -13.79 -8.03 0.44
CA ASN A 131 -14.34 -9.11 -0.38
C ASN A 131 -15.40 -8.55 -1.33
N PRO A 132 -15.08 -8.31 -2.61
CA PRO A 132 -13.74 -8.36 -3.23
C PRO A 132 -12.81 -7.20 -2.83
N ILE A 133 -11.49 -7.36 -2.99
CA ILE A 133 -10.50 -6.30 -2.72
C ILE A 133 -10.37 -5.41 -3.97
N TYR A 134 -10.49 -4.09 -3.78
CA TYR A 134 -10.24 -3.08 -4.80
C TYR A 134 -9.17 -2.10 -4.33
N ALA A 135 -8.11 -1.94 -5.11
CA ALA A 135 -7.12 -0.89 -4.91
C ALA A 135 -7.75 0.47 -5.26
N GLN A 136 -7.44 1.51 -4.49
CA GLN A 136 -7.98 2.85 -4.69
C GLN A 136 -6.90 3.73 -5.30
N ILE A 137 -7.27 4.43 -6.37
CA ILE A 137 -6.48 5.48 -6.98
C ILE A 137 -7.27 6.77 -6.82
N GLU A 138 -6.67 7.78 -6.19
CA GLU A 138 -7.22 9.13 -6.11
C GLU A 138 -6.27 10.11 -6.78
N ALA A 139 -6.80 10.97 -7.64
CA ALA A 139 -6.03 11.98 -8.34
C ALA A 139 -6.86 13.25 -8.57
N GLN A 140 -6.18 14.41 -8.67
CA GLN A 140 -6.86 15.65 -9.01
C GLN A 140 -7.29 15.66 -10.48
N THR A 141 -6.42 15.21 -11.38
CA THR A 141 -6.68 15.15 -12.82
C THR A 141 -6.52 13.73 -13.37
N VAL A 142 -6.94 13.53 -14.61
CA VAL A 142 -6.73 12.26 -15.33
C VAL A 142 -5.24 11.90 -15.43
N PHE A 143 -4.34 12.89 -15.47
CA PHE A 143 -2.91 12.67 -15.63
C PHE A 143 -2.28 12.02 -14.40
N GLY A 144 -2.69 12.41 -13.19
CA GLY A 144 -2.29 11.71 -11.97
C GLY A 144 -2.75 10.25 -11.96
N ALA A 145 -3.98 9.98 -12.39
CA ALA A 145 -4.49 8.61 -12.50
C ALA A 145 -3.70 7.76 -13.51
N LEU A 146 -3.23 8.35 -14.61
CA LEU A 146 -2.37 7.65 -15.58
C LEU A 146 -1.04 7.23 -14.97
N HIS A 147 -0.40 8.08 -14.15
CA HIS A 147 0.82 7.70 -13.44
C HIS A 147 0.59 6.60 -12.42
N ALA A 148 -0.55 6.59 -11.74
CA ALA A 148 -0.90 5.53 -10.82
C ALA A 148 -1.04 4.17 -11.54
N PHE A 149 -1.56 4.13 -12.77
CA PHE A 149 -1.63 2.90 -13.57
C PHE A 149 -0.26 2.39 -13.99
N GLU A 150 0.69 3.27 -14.31
CA GLU A 150 2.06 2.88 -14.61
C GLU A 150 2.66 2.15 -13.41
N VAL A 151 2.55 2.73 -12.22
CA VAL A 151 3.05 2.14 -10.97
C VAL A 151 2.34 0.84 -10.61
N ALA A 152 1.01 0.78 -10.75
CA ALA A 152 0.23 -0.43 -10.46
C ALA A 152 0.50 -1.58 -11.44
N GLY A 153 0.94 -1.29 -12.67
CA GLY A 153 1.22 -2.27 -13.72
C GLY A 153 2.63 -2.87 -13.70
N LEU A 154 3.52 -2.40 -12.83
CA LEU A 154 4.92 -2.85 -12.83
C LEU A 154 5.08 -4.29 -12.31
N PRO A 155 5.85 -5.14 -13.03
CA PRO A 155 5.84 -6.60 -12.89
C PRO A 155 6.53 -7.13 -11.62
N HIS A 156 7.37 -6.35 -10.95
CA HIS A 156 8.05 -6.79 -9.71
C HIS A 156 7.14 -6.73 -8.47
N HIS A 157 5.92 -6.23 -8.64
CA HIS A 157 4.97 -6.07 -7.54
C HIS A 157 3.81 -7.01 -7.75
N ALA A 158 3.90 -8.18 -7.12
CA ALA A 158 2.67 -8.74 -6.60
C ALA A 158 2.10 -7.68 -5.64
N LEU A 159 1.01 -7.03 -6.02
CA LEU A 159 0.40 -5.91 -5.30
C LEU A 159 0.25 -6.32 -3.84
N ASN A 160 1.07 -5.74 -2.96
CA ASN A 160 1.06 -6.14 -1.57
C ASN A 160 -0.04 -5.36 -0.87
N ASN A 161 -0.69 -6.01 0.09
CA ASN A 161 -1.59 -5.33 1.01
C ASN A 161 -0.85 -4.17 1.68
N GLY A 162 -1.51 -3.01 1.79
CA GLY A 162 -0.92 -1.81 2.37
C GLY A 162 0.18 -1.17 1.51
N LEU A 163 0.18 -1.39 0.19
CA LEU A 163 0.94 -0.53 -0.70
C LEU A 163 0.28 0.85 -0.70
N GLU A 164 0.98 1.84 -0.12
CA GLU A 164 0.64 3.26 -0.23
C GLU A 164 1.73 3.89 -1.08
N ALA A 165 1.38 4.52 -2.19
CA ALA A 165 2.30 5.26 -3.03
C ALA A 165 1.73 6.64 -3.35
N GLU A 166 2.52 7.68 -3.07
CA GLU A 166 2.16 9.08 -3.30
C GLU A 166 3.19 9.74 -4.20
N LEU A 167 2.71 10.43 -5.22
CA LEU A 167 3.55 11.31 -6.04
C LEU A 167 3.04 12.75 -5.88
N GLN A 168 3.83 13.61 -5.24
CA GLN A 168 3.55 15.04 -5.12
C GLN A 168 4.45 15.80 -6.09
N ARG A 169 4.06 15.85 -7.37
CA ARG A 169 4.78 16.65 -8.37
C ARG A 169 3.89 17.76 -8.89
N LYS A 170 4.13 18.98 -8.40
CA LYS A 170 3.71 20.21 -9.06
C LYS A 170 4.85 20.65 -9.97
N LEU A 171 4.68 20.55 -11.28
CA LEU A 171 5.57 21.18 -12.25
C LEU A 171 5.22 22.65 -12.44
#